data_AF-A0A7C1ZWG1-F1
#
_entry.id   AF-A0A7C1ZWG1-F1
#
_cell.length_a   1.000
_cell.length_b   1.000
_cell.length_c   1.000
_cell.angle_alpha   90.00
_cell.angle_beta   90.00
_cell.angle_gamma   90.00
#
_symmetry.space_group_name_H-M   'P 1'
#
loop_
_entity.id
_entity.type
_entity.pdbx_description
1 polymer ?
#
loop_
_entity_poly.entity_id
_entity_poly.type
_entity_poly.pdbx_seq_one_letter_code
_entity_poly.pdbx_strand_id
1 'polypeptide(L)'
;MYRSKHEKKVINVLQEIYKKIYRLAAKKEGLPFSLILSIKYNYLWRIRDFYLPVYTMEGTEKTGGKRIRVLFCGDKPSMLYMSNLLFSEKPEFKFIGRWNIFRLDKVIFLFYNKTDLTIVKTDCVFSNFLNKKGFITIPAWVRMKKDVSVPFEEVVRGFKKSAKEDVRKVKQHGYSYEITKSDDKFNLFFYNIRQPYFRNRMGEQALPGSENYHELHNAFRYGKLFLVKDNEKYVAGFIVITKGKVARPHFMGIVEQPYFHQAAGSALFYLFMLWAKKQGFKVLDFGLTRAFLNNGAFRFKRKWRMHVGIGRGFHGVFGFKINNFKTKAVYDFFENNPFIYIDRGKLKGFVFVRNNVSSSEKQAIYKRYFTPGLECLYIINGEKKLKELLKKFKGWRDVESKRKKLNIILLNDKNRVEEDVEEYTLNREYQAVYKALVEDFPEYKKLIFRTLTVTLPQLKKKGFDVEKVDVGMLKNVFSVFKEKRFSKEGIPVLLNYILSHNIRDVEKAVQMCGLNHVSLEDAEKIIEQIVSDRKKFVRENGLESFKPLMGVVMKSLGGRVDGKVASEMLKSKIKEVMGR
;
A
#
# COMPACT_ATOMS: atom_id res chain seq x y z
N MET A 1 -31.24 0.74 30.84
CA MET A 1 -31.20 -0.73 30.62
C MET A 1 -32.46 -1.31 29.96
N TYR A 2 -33.41 -0.49 29.46
CA TYR A 2 -34.70 -0.97 28.95
C TYR A 2 -34.83 -0.82 27.42
N ARG A 3 -35.25 -1.93 26.77
CA ARG A 3 -35.56 -2.23 25.34
C ARG A 3 -34.98 -3.57 24.81
N SER A 4 -34.20 -4.33 25.60
CA SER A 4 -33.48 -5.52 25.07
C SER A 4 -34.13 -6.91 25.22
N LYS A 5 -35.28 -7.10 25.89
CA LYS A 5 -35.82 -8.45 26.10
C LYS A 5 -36.48 -9.04 24.84
N HIS A 6 -37.30 -8.26 24.12
CA HIS A 6 -38.05 -8.75 22.95
C HIS A 6 -37.15 -9.03 21.73
N GLU A 7 -36.26 -8.09 21.36
CA GLU A 7 -35.33 -8.29 20.23
C GLU A 7 -34.38 -9.47 20.48
N LYS A 8 -33.90 -9.67 21.72
CA LYS A 8 -33.11 -10.86 22.08
C LYS A 8 -33.92 -12.15 21.93
N LYS A 9 -35.21 -12.14 22.27
CA LYS A 9 -36.10 -13.31 22.14
C LYS A 9 -36.25 -13.71 20.67
N VAL A 10 -36.48 -12.77 19.76
CA VAL A 10 -36.60 -13.03 18.32
C VAL A 10 -35.29 -13.59 17.72
N ILE A 11 -34.14 -12.97 18.03
CA ILE A 11 -32.84 -13.44 17.53
C ILE A 11 -32.54 -14.86 18.03
N ASN A 12 -32.83 -15.15 19.30
CA ASN A 12 -32.62 -16.49 19.86
C ASN A 12 -33.52 -17.53 19.18
N VAL A 13 -34.79 -17.22 18.93
CA VAL A 13 -35.70 -18.11 18.21
C VAL A 13 -35.20 -18.40 16.80
N LEU A 14 -34.79 -17.38 16.04
CA LEU A 14 -34.23 -17.56 14.70
C LEU A 14 -32.95 -18.43 14.70
N GLN A 15 -32.10 -18.27 15.72
CA GLN A 15 -30.90 -19.10 15.87
C GLN A 15 -31.24 -20.56 16.18
N GLU A 16 -32.22 -20.82 17.03
CA GLU A 16 -32.66 -22.19 17.34
C GLU A 16 -33.33 -22.88 16.15
N ILE A 17 -34.19 -22.16 15.40
CA ILE A 17 -34.77 -22.65 14.14
C ILE A 17 -33.65 -23.00 13.15
N TYR A 18 -32.68 -22.11 12.97
CA TYR A 18 -31.54 -22.36 12.11
C TYR A 18 -30.74 -23.59 12.55
N LYS A 19 -30.45 -23.77 13.84
CA LYS A 19 -29.72 -24.94 14.35
C LYS A 19 -30.45 -26.25 14.03
N LYS A 20 -31.78 -26.29 14.20
CA LYS A 20 -32.60 -27.46 13.86
C LYS A 20 -32.52 -27.77 12.36
N ILE A 21 -32.76 -26.77 11.51
CA ILE A 21 -32.70 -26.91 10.04
C ILE A 21 -31.29 -27.34 9.59
N TYR A 22 -30.25 -26.75 10.18
CA TYR A 22 -28.87 -27.08 9.90
C TYR A 22 -28.54 -28.54 10.21
N ARG A 23 -28.94 -29.04 11.38
CA ARG A 23 -28.70 -30.45 11.77
C ARG A 23 -29.37 -31.43 10.81
N LEU A 24 -30.60 -31.13 10.39
CA LEU A 24 -31.33 -31.97 9.43
C LEU A 24 -30.64 -31.98 8.06
N ALA A 25 -30.23 -30.82 7.56
CA ALA A 25 -29.57 -30.73 6.27
C ALA A 25 -28.13 -31.26 6.27
N ALA A 26 -27.41 -31.15 7.39
CA ALA A 26 -26.06 -31.70 7.53
C ALA A 26 -26.03 -33.23 7.36
N LYS A 27 -27.11 -33.94 7.72
CA LYS A 27 -27.19 -35.39 7.54
C LYS A 27 -27.24 -35.85 6.08
N LYS A 28 -27.78 -35.01 5.18
CA LYS A 28 -27.92 -35.34 3.75
C LYS A 28 -26.85 -34.64 2.88
N GLU A 29 -26.31 -33.53 3.37
CA GLU A 29 -25.43 -32.62 2.64
C GLU A 29 -26.00 -32.23 1.26
N GLY A 30 -25.18 -31.66 0.37
CA GLY A 30 -25.58 -31.30 -0.99
C GLY A 30 -26.24 -29.93 -1.11
N LEU A 31 -27.16 -29.78 -2.08
CA LEU A 31 -27.72 -28.48 -2.45
C LEU A 31 -28.53 -27.83 -1.31
N PRO A 32 -29.42 -28.55 -0.59
CA PRO A 32 -30.14 -27.97 0.55
C PRO A 32 -29.21 -27.48 1.65
N PHE A 33 -28.16 -28.24 1.96
CA PHE A 33 -27.16 -27.83 2.94
C PHE A 33 -26.37 -26.60 2.47
N SER A 34 -26.01 -26.54 1.19
CA SER A 34 -25.35 -25.38 0.59
C SER A 34 -26.20 -24.11 0.65
N LEU A 35 -27.52 -24.23 0.45
CA LEU A 35 -28.46 -23.12 0.62
C LEU A 35 -28.51 -22.63 2.08
N ILE A 36 -28.55 -23.57 3.04
CA ILE A 36 -28.54 -23.23 4.47
C ILE A 36 -27.23 -22.56 4.90
N LEU A 37 -26.08 -23.00 4.36
CA LEU A 37 -24.81 -22.31 4.55
C LEU A 37 -24.81 -20.91 3.95
N SER A 38 -25.41 -20.73 2.76
CA SER A 38 -25.59 -19.41 2.18
C SER A 38 -26.41 -18.50 3.10
N ILE A 39 -27.50 -19.00 3.68
CA ILE A 39 -28.33 -18.26 4.64
C ILE A 39 -27.52 -17.85 5.88
N LYS A 40 -26.74 -18.78 6.43
CA LYS A 40 -25.84 -18.56 7.58
C LYS A 40 -24.89 -17.39 7.35
N TYR A 41 -24.15 -17.45 6.24
CA TYR A 41 -23.04 -16.53 5.97
C TYR A 41 -23.49 -15.19 5.39
N ASN A 42 -24.66 -15.13 4.72
CA ASN A 42 -25.17 -13.90 4.11
C ASN A 42 -26.17 -13.13 5.00
N TYR A 43 -26.90 -13.80 5.90
CA TYR A 43 -27.97 -13.16 6.68
C TYR A 43 -27.78 -13.30 8.19
N LEU A 44 -27.68 -14.53 8.72
CA LEU A 44 -27.62 -14.74 10.17
C LEU A 44 -26.38 -14.12 10.82
N TRP A 45 -25.25 -14.15 10.13
CA TRP A 45 -24.03 -13.46 10.57
C TRP A 45 -24.21 -11.94 10.69
N ARG A 46 -25.00 -11.32 9.79
CA ARG A 46 -25.30 -9.89 9.84
C ARG A 46 -26.20 -9.55 11.03
N ILE A 47 -27.22 -10.37 11.27
CA ILE A 47 -28.15 -10.20 12.40
C ILE A 47 -27.40 -10.24 13.73
N ARG A 48 -26.41 -11.13 13.87
CA ARG A 48 -25.56 -11.21 15.07
C ARG A 48 -24.86 -9.88 15.37
N ASP A 49 -24.37 -9.19 14.34
CA ASP A 49 -23.54 -8.01 14.51
C ASP A 49 -24.37 -6.74 14.84
N PHE A 50 -25.71 -6.83 14.94
CA PHE A 50 -26.55 -5.81 15.59
C PHE A 50 -26.33 -5.73 17.10
N TYR A 51 -25.96 -6.85 17.74
CA TYR A 51 -25.73 -6.95 19.19
C TYR A 51 -24.32 -7.45 19.47
N LEU A 52 -23.40 -6.50 19.67
CA LEU A 52 -21.98 -6.77 19.85
C LEU A 52 -21.68 -7.13 21.31
N PRO A 53 -20.97 -8.24 21.59
CA PRO A 53 -20.37 -8.46 22.89
C PRO A 53 -19.25 -7.45 23.12
N VAL A 54 -19.14 -6.95 24.35
CA VAL A 54 -18.19 -5.90 24.75
C VAL A 54 -17.27 -6.45 25.82
N TYR A 55 -15.97 -6.22 25.63
CA TYR A 55 -14.90 -6.63 26.52
C TYR A 55 -13.97 -5.45 26.79
N THR A 56 -13.39 -5.40 27.99
CA THR A 56 -12.17 -4.64 28.23
C THR A 56 -10.98 -5.58 28.24
N MET A 57 -9.87 -5.14 27.64
CA MET A 57 -8.59 -5.86 27.61
C MET A 57 -7.51 -4.94 28.16
N GLU A 58 -6.68 -5.44 29.07
CA GLU A 58 -5.61 -4.65 29.69
C GLU A 58 -4.32 -5.46 29.80
N GLY A 59 -3.22 -4.87 29.36
CA GLY A 59 -1.91 -5.55 29.36
C GLY A 59 -0.83 -4.71 28.71
N THR A 60 0.31 -5.33 28.44
CA THR A 60 1.49 -4.70 27.84
C THR A 60 1.46 -4.77 26.32
N GLU A 61 1.58 -3.63 25.64
CA GLU A 61 1.67 -3.56 24.18
C GLU A 61 2.94 -4.24 23.68
N LYS A 62 2.79 -4.98 22.58
CA LYS A 62 3.75 -5.95 22.08
C LYS A 62 5.11 -5.38 21.69
N THR A 63 5.18 -4.15 21.21
CA THR A 63 6.40 -3.61 20.60
C THR A 63 7.10 -2.57 21.47
N GLY A 64 6.33 -1.64 22.04
CA GLY A 64 6.82 -0.56 22.89
C GLY A 64 6.85 -0.90 24.37
N GLY A 65 6.30 -2.05 24.80
CA GLY A 65 6.34 -2.51 26.19
C GLY A 65 5.55 -1.64 27.17
N LYS A 66 4.62 -0.82 26.67
CA LYS A 66 3.80 0.09 27.49
C LYS A 66 2.43 -0.50 27.75
N ARG A 67 1.89 -0.26 28.95
CA ARG A 67 0.53 -0.66 29.32
C ARG A 67 -0.49 0.02 28.41
N ILE A 68 -1.48 -0.73 27.96
CA ILE A 68 -2.58 -0.25 27.11
C ILE A 68 -3.89 -0.89 27.55
N ARG A 69 -4.96 -0.08 27.60
CA ARG A 69 -6.33 -0.52 27.87
C ARG A 69 -7.18 -0.39 26.62
N VAL A 70 -7.88 -1.45 26.26
CA VAL A 70 -8.64 -1.53 25.02
C VAL A 70 -10.09 -1.91 25.30
N LEU A 71 -11.03 -1.13 24.78
CA LEU A 71 -12.43 -1.51 24.68
C LEU A 71 -12.64 -2.26 23.37
N PHE A 72 -13.00 -3.55 23.42
CA PHE A 72 -13.30 -4.34 22.23
C PHE A 72 -14.80 -4.64 22.14
N CYS A 73 -15.42 -4.30 21.02
CA CYS A 73 -16.81 -4.60 20.71
C CYS A 73 -16.89 -5.54 19.50
N GLY A 74 -17.23 -6.82 19.69
CA GLY A 74 -17.29 -7.80 18.62
C GLY A 74 -17.21 -9.25 19.11
N ASP A 75 -17.15 -10.21 18.17
CA ASP A 75 -17.05 -11.64 18.53
C ASP A 75 -15.71 -12.02 19.19
N LYS A 76 -15.75 -13.04 20.06
CA LYS A 76 -14.60 -13.54 20.83
C LYS A 76 -13.40 -13.96 19.93
N PRO A 77 -13.58 -14.69 18.80
CA PRO A 77 -12.46 -15.02 17.91
C PRO A 77 -11.74 -13.78 17.36
N SER A 78 -12.48 -12.74 17.00
CA SER A 78 -11.92 -11.48 16.53
C SER A 78 -11.25 -10.67 17.65
N MET A 79 -11.77 -10.76 18.88
CA MET A 79 -11.17 -10.19 20.08
C MET A 79 -9.80 -10.82 20.33
N LEU A 80 -9.72 -12.16 20.34
CA LEU A 80 -8.46 -12.89 20.55
C LEU A 80 -7.45 -12.63 19.45
N TYR A 81 -7.90 -12.52 18.19
CA TYR A 81 -7.05 -12.10 17.09
C TYR A 81 -6.45 -10.71 17.31
N MET A 82 -7.25 -9.73 17.75
CA MET A 82 -6.73 -8.40 18.10
C MET A 82 -5.81 -8.45 19.31
N SER A 83 -6.13 -9.26 20.32
CA SER A 83 -5.29 -9.46 21.49
C SER A 83 -3.88 -9.90 21.11
N ASN A 84 -3.75 -10.92 20.26
CA ASN A 84 -2.46 -11.44 19.80
C ASN A 84 -1.66 -10.46 18.93
N LEU A 85 -2.35 -9.49 18.33
CA LEU A 85 -1.75 -8.43 17.53
C LEU A 85 -1.25 -7.26 18.40
N LEU A 86 -1.97 -6.96 19.48
CA LEU A 86 -1.74 -5.82 20.36
C LEU A 86 -0.78 -6.10 21.50
N PHE A 87 -0.92 -7.24 22.18
CA PHE A 87 -0.26 -7.50 23.45
C PHE A 87 0.94 -8.45 23.28
N SER A 88 1.97 -8.27 24.11
CA SER A 88 3.12 -9.17 24.20
C SER A 88 2.72 -10.53 24.77
N GLU A 89 1.85 -10.50 25.77
CA GLU A 89 1.34 -11.64 26.52
C GLU A 89 -0.19 -11.63 26.54
N LYS A 90 -0.79 -12.67 27.14
CA LYS A 90 -2.24 -12.74 27.33
C LYS A 90 -2.68 -11.63 28.30
N PRO A 91 -3.48 -10.63 27.87
CA PRO A 91 -3.92 -9.55 28.75
C PRO A 91 -5.00 -10.03 29.73
N GLU A 92 -5.32 -9.18 30.71
CA GLU A 92 -6.53 -9.33 31.52
C GLU A 92 -7.76 -9.04 30.65
N PHE A 93 -8.75 -9.92 30.70
CA PHE A 93 -9.99 -9.78 29.95
C PHE A 93 -11.20 -9.73 30.87
N LYS A 94 -12.08 -8.75 30.66
CA LYS A 94 -13.37 -8.67 31.36
C LYS A 94 -14.52 -8.50 30.39
N PHE A 95 -15.49 -9.41 30.45
CA PHE A 95 -16.72 -9.29 29.68
C PHE A 95 -17.65 -8.28 30.37
N ILE A 96 -18.08 -7.27 29.62
CA ILE A 96 -18.91 -6.17 30.14
C ILE A 96 -20.40 -6.43 29.85
N GLY A 97 -20.72 -7.12 28.75
CA GLY A 97 -22.09 -7.39 28.33
C GLY A 97 -22.29 -7.31 26.81
N ARG A 98 -23.54 -7.10 26.37
CA ARG A 98 -23.90 -6.99 24.95
C ARG A 98 -24.65 -5.69 24.67
N TRP A 99 -24.25 -4.99 23.62
CA TRP A 99 -24.84 -3.72 23.22
C TRP A 99 -25.32 -3.72 21.77
N ASN A 100 -26.44 -3.03 21.55
CA ASN A 100 -26.90 -2.74 20.21
C ASN A 100 -25.92 -1.77 19.53
N ILE A 101 -25.50 -2.05 18.30
CA ILE A 101 -24.53 -1.26 17.55
C ILE A 101 -24.97 0.21 17.34
N PHE A 102 -26.27 0.49 17.23
CA PHE A 102 -26.78 1.86 17.13
C PHE A 102 -26.63 2.65 18.44
N ARG A 103 -26.39 1.97 19.57
CA ARG A 103 -26.10 2.56 20.88
C ARG A 103 -24.60 2.56 21.21
N LEU A 104 -23.74 2.36 20.22
CA LEU A 104 -22.29 2.29 20.40
C LEU A 104 -21.72 3.57 21.06
N ASP A 105 -22.25 4.76 20.77
CA ASP A 105 -21.79 6.00 21.41
C ASP A 105 -21.91 5.98 22.93
N LYS A 106 -22.97 5.37 23.46
CA LYS A 106 -23.19 5.27 24.90
C LYS A 106 -22.10 4.43 25.55
N VAL A 107 -21.73 3.32 24.91
CA VAL A 107 -20.65 2.44 25.41
C VAL A 107 -19.31 3.17 25.31
N ILE A 108 -19.01 3.77 24.17
CA ILE A 108 -17.75 4.52 23.98
C ILE A 108 -17.65 5.61 25.04
N PHE A 109 -18.70 6.40 25.26
CA PHE A 109 -18.73 7.47 26.24
C PHE A 109 -18.41 6.97 27.66
N LEU A 110 -19.06 5.88 28.10
CA LEU A 110 -18.84 5.28 29.43
C LEU A 110 -17.39 4.82 29.68
N PHE A 111 -16.66 4.48 28.61
CA PHE A 111 -15.31 3.93 28.67
C PHE A 111 -14.24 4.85 28.07
N TYR A 112 -14.61 6.05 27.60
CA TYR A 112 -13.73 6.95 26.85
C TYR A 112 -12.49 7.34 27.67
N ASN A 113 -12.67 7.76 28.92
CA ASN A 113 -11.58 8.11 29.83
C ASN A 113 -10.91 6.90 30.51
N LYS A 114 -11.44 5.68 30.30
CA LYS A 114 -10.96 4.44 30.95
C LYS A 114 -10.11 3.56 30.03
N THR A 115 -10.10 3.86 28.74
CA THR A 115 -9.44 3.05 27.71
C THR A 115 -8.64 3.94 26.78
N ASP A 116 -7.57 3.41 26.21
CA ASP A 116 -6.70 4.13 25.29
C ASP A 116 -7.16 3.98 23.83
N LEU A 117 -7.73 2.82 23.51
CA LEU A 117 -8.18 2.43 22.17
C LEU A 117 -9.54 1.73 22.23
N THR A 118 -10.44 2.07 21.32
CA THR A 118 -11.67 1.31 21.06
C THR A 118 -11.55 0.59 19.74
N ILE A 119 -11.85 -0.71 19.72
CA ILE A 119 -11.90 -1.54 18.53
C ILE A 119 -13.31 -2.12 18.37
N VAL A 120 -13.87 -1.97 17.18
CA VAL A 120 -15.18 -2.53 16.83
C VAL A 120 -15.02 -3.51 15.69
N LYS A 121 -15.41 -4.76 15.87
CA LYS A 121 -15.58 -5.73 14.79
C LYS A 121 -17.06 -5.90 14.49
N THR A 122 -17.45 -5.66 13.24
CA THR A 122 -18.85 -5.77 12.78
C THR A 122 -18.92 -6.07 11.27
N ASP A 123 -20.12 -6.22 10.72
CA ASP A 123 -20.36 -6.36 9.28
C ASP A 123 -20.11 -5.04 8.53
N CYS A 124 -19.71 -5.12 7.27
CA CYS A 124 -19.29 -3.99 6.45
C CYS A 124 -20.44 -3.03 6.15
N VAL A 125 -21.70 -3.45 6.27
CA VAL A 125 -22.85 -2.54 6.19
C VAL A 125 -22.77 -1.39 7.20
N PHE A 126 -22.11 -1.62 8.34
CA PHE A 126 -21.89 -0.61 9.38
C PHE A 126 -20.62 0.22 9.17
N SER A 127 -19.85 0.00 8.10
CA SER A 127 -18.60 0.74 7.83
C SER A 127 -18.84 2.25 7.76
N ASN A 128 -19.86 2.70 7.03
CA ASN A 128 -20.21 4.11 6.93
C ASN A 128 -20.66 4.70 8.28
N PHE A 129 -21.39 3.91 9.08
CA PHE A 129 -21.82 4.30 10.43
C PHE A 129 -20.61 4.51 11.36
N LEU A 130 -19.64 3.59 11.33
CA LEU A 130 -18.40 3.72 12.11
C LEU A 130 -17.57 4.94 11.65
N ASN A 131 -17.41 5.13 10.34
CA ASN A 131 -16.66 6.26 9.78
C ASN A 131 -17.26 7.61 10.22
N LYS A 132 -18.58 7.77 10.20
CA LYS A 132 -19.28 8.99 10.70
C LYS A 132 -19.01 9.26 12.18
N LYS A 133 -18.62 8.25 12.95
CA LYS A 133 -18.29 8.33 14.39
C LYS A 133 -16.80 8.51 14.68
N GLY A 134 -16.00 8.73 13.64
CA GLY A 134 -14.56 8.96 13.73
C GLY A 134 -13.72 7.68 13.87
N PHE A 135 -14.27 6.51 13.51
CA PHE A 135 -13.49 5.28 13.46
C PHE A 135 -12.71 5.16 12.16
N ILE A 136 -11.48 4.67 12.26
CA ILE A 136 -10.71 4.16 11.12
C ILE A 136 -11.22 2.77 10.81
N THR A 137 -11.93 2.63 9.69
CA THR A 137 -12.52 1.33 9.32
C THR A 137 -11.67 0.65 8.26
N ILE A 138 -11.15 -0.54 8.57
CA ILE A 138 -10.42 -1.40 7.63
C ILE A 138 -11.26 -2.66 7.33
N PRO A 139 -11.13 -3.27 6.14
CA PRO A 139 -11.72 -4.57 5.88
C PRO A 139 -11.12 -5.62 6.84
N ALA A 140 -11.94 -6.50 7.39
CA ALA A 140 -11.43 -7.61 8.19
C ALA A 140 -10.68 -8.64 7.33
N TRP A 141 -11.00 -8.69 6.04
CA TRP A 141 -10.50 -9.64 5.07
C TRP A 141 -10.28 -8.99 3.70
N VAL A 142 -9.19 -9.35 3.04
CA VAL A 142 -8.88 -9.03 1.65
C VAL A 142 -8.63 -10.33 0.88
N ARG A 143 -8.88 -10.33 -0.43
CA ARG A 143 -8.77 -11.52 -1.27
C ARG A 143 -7.46 -11.49 -2.06
N MET A 144 -6.80 -12.64 -2.17
CA MET A 144 -5.52 -12.76 -2.87
C MET A 144 -5.67 -13.68 -4.07
N LYS A 145 -5.33 -13.19 -5.27
CA LYS A 145 -5.43 -13.93 -6.53
C LYS A 145 -4.09 -13.97 -7.26
N LYS A 146 -3.84 -15.01 -8.03
CA LYS A 146 -2.69 -15.12 -8.92
C LYS A 146 -3.17 -15.31 -10.35
N ASP A 147 -2.66 -14.48 -11.25
CA ASP A 147 -2.78 -14.71 -12.69
C ASP A 147 -1.73 -15.73 -13.10
N VAL A 148 -2.17 -16.76 -13.83
CA VAL A 148 -1.34 -17.82 -14.41
C VAL A 148 -1.63 -17.99 -15.91
N SER A 149 -2.24 -16.99 -16.56
CA SER A 149 -2.52 -17.00 -17.99
C SER A 149 -1.26 -16.98 -18.85
N VAL A 150 -0.22 -16.28 -18.40
CA VAL A 150 1.13 -16.24 -19.01
C VAL A 150 1.91 -17.56 -18.84
N PRO A 151 2.97 -17.83 -19.63
CA PRO A 151 3.84 -19.00 -19.45
C PRO A 151 4.30 -19.18 -18.00
N PHE A 152 4.41 -20.42 -17.52
CA PHE A 152 4.63 -20.68 -16.11
C PHE A 152 6.02 -20.19 -15.63
N GLU A 153 7.00 -20.20 -16.53
CA GLU A 153 8.35 -19.68 -16.32
C GLU A 153 8.29 -18.19 -16.00
N GLU A 154 7.41 -17.44 -16.67
CA GLU A 154 7.18 -16.01 -16.41
C GLU A 154 6.49 -15.79 -15.05
N VAL A 155 5.51 -16.63 -14.72
CA VAL A 155 4.84 -16.64 -13.40
C VAL A 155 5.87 -16.74 -12.28
N VAL A 156 6.81 -17.69 -12.40
CA VAL A 156 7.90 -17.94 -11.43
C VAL A 156 8.94 -16.82 -11.47
N ARG A 157 9.30 -16.32 -12.65
CA ARG A 157 10.26 -15.20 -12.81
C ARG A 157 9.80 -13.95 -12.06
N GLY A 158 8.48 -13.70 -12.01
CA GLY A 158 7.90 -12.59 -11.27
C GLY A 158 8.05 -12.68 -9.74
N PHE A 159 8.16 -13.89 -9.16
CA PHE A 159 8.24 -14.08 -7.71
C PHE A 159 9.36 -13.27 -7.05
N LYS A 160 9.17 -12.88 -5.77
CA LYS A 160 10.26 -12.27 -4.99
C LYS A 160 11.35 -13.31 -4.73
N LYS A 161 12.59 -12.87 -4.45
CA LYS A 161 13.76 -13.73 -4.16
C LYS A 161 13.44 -14.85 -3.16
N SER A 162 12.79 -14.50 -2.04
CA SER A 162 12.41 -15.47 -1.00
C SER A 162 11.28 -16.44 -1.37
N ALA A 163 10.53 -16.22 -2.45
CA ALA A 163 9.58 -17.19 -2.98
C ALA A 163 10.22 -18.08 -4.06
N LYS A 164 11.17 -17.54 -4.84
CA LYS A 164 12.01 -18.36 -5.73
C LYS A 164 12.84 -19.37 -4.94
N GLU A 165 13.35 -18.96 -3.78
CA GLU A 165 14.04 -19.86 -2.86
C GLU A 165 13.14 -20.96 -2.31
N ASP A 166 11.88 -20.66 -1.95
CA ASP A 166 10.91 -21.70 -1.58
C ASP A 166 10.72 -22.71 -2.72
N VAL A 167 10.57 -22.24 -3.97
CA VAL A 167 10.42 -23.11 -5.14
C VAL A 167 11.65 -24.00 -5.34
N ARG A 168 12.86 -23.46 -5.14
CA ARG A 168 14.11 -24.24 -5.18
C ARG A 168 14.09 -25.37 -4.15
N LYS A 169 13.74 -25.06 -2.90
CA LYS A 169 13.62 -26.06 -1.82
C LYS A 169 12.60 -27.15 -2.14
N VAL A 170 11.44 -26.75 -2.66
CA VAL A 170 10.39 -27.71 -3.08
C VAL A 170 10.90 -28.67 -4.15
N LYS A 171 11.63 -28.16 -5.15
CA LYS A 171 12.22 -28.98 -6.21
C LYS A 171 13.31 -29.92 -5.69
N GLN A 172 14.14 -29.47 -4.75
CA GLN A 172 15.19 -30.28 -4.15
C GLN A 172 14.66 -31.41 -3.28
N HIS A 173 13.56 -31.15 -2.54
CA HIS A 173 12.94 -32.16 -1.67
C HIS A 173 12.22 -33.25 -2.47
N GLY A 174 11.73 -32.95 -3.67
CA GLY A 174 11.06 -33.94 -4.53
C GLY A 174 9.58 -34.17 -4.23
N TYR A 175 8.90 -33.21 -3.58
CA TYR A 175 7.46 -33.32 -3.32
C TYR A 175 6.65 -33.56 -4.61
N SER A 176 5.67 -34.46 -4.52
CA SER A 176 4.70 -34.74 -5.59
C SER A 176 3.28 -34.37 -5.16
N TYR A 177 2.29 -34.51 -6.05
CA TYR A 177 0.90 -34.24 -5.73
C TYR A 177 -0.06 -35.30 -6.28
N GLU A 178 -1.21 -35.41 -5.63
CA GLU A 178 -2.33 -36.27 -6.04
C GLU A 178 -3.64 -35.47 -6.00
N ILE A 179 -4.56 -35.79 -6.92
CA ILE A 179 -5.91 -35.22 -6.93
C ILE A 179 -6.90 -36.35 -6.88
N THR A 180 -7.84 -36.26 -5.94
CA THR A 180 -8.75 -37.36 -5.64
C THR A 180 -10.15 -36.87 -5.31
N LYS A 181 -11.11 -37.78 -5.47
CA LYS A 181 -12.49 -37.70 -4.99
C LYS A 181 -12.84 -38.85 -4.02
N SER A 182 -11.82 -39.53 -3.48
CA SER A 182 -12.02 -40.59 -2.48
C SER A 182 -12.41 -40.00 -1.13
N ASP A 183 -13.51 -40.49 -0.55
CA ASP A 183 -13.97 -40.14 0.79
C ASP A 183 -12.97 -40.60 1.87
N ASP A 184 -12.31 -41.75 1.70
CA ASP A 184 -11.28 -42.23 2.64
C ASP A 184 -10.09 -41.26 2.70
N LYS A 185 -9.64 -40.76 1.54
CA LYS A 185 -8.57 -39.75 1.49
C LYS A 185 -9.02 -38.41 2.03
N PHE A 186 -10.31 -38.06 1.89
CA PHE A 186 -10.87 -36.90 2.57
C PHE A 186 -10.84 -37.06 4.09
N ASN A 187 -11.23 -38.22 4.62
CA ASN A 187 -11.19 -38.52 6.05
C ASN A 187 -9.76 -38.43 6.60
N LEU A 188 -8.80 -39.05 5.92
CA LEU A 188 -7.38 -38.95 6.25
C LEU A 188 -6.93 -37.48 6.27
N PHE A 189 -7.27 -36.71 5.25
CA PHE A 189 -6.94 -35.29 5.18
C PHE A 189 -7.58 -34.50 6.33
N PHE A 190 -8.86 -34.71 6.61
CA PHE A 190 -9.59 -33.98 7.63
C PHE A 190 -9.03 -34.24 9.02
N TYR A 191 -8.96 -35.51 9.43
CA TYR A 191 -8.60 -35.90 10.79
C TYR A 191 -7.09 -35.82 11.05
N ASN A 192 -6.24 -36.24 10.09
CA ASN A 192 -4.81 -36.42 10.37
C ASN A 192 -3.95 -35.22 9.94
N ILE A 193 -4.41 -34.43 8.97
CA ILE A 193 -3.62 -33.32 8.44
C ILE A 193 -4.25 -31.97 8.81
N ARG A 194 -5.52 -31.77 8.47
CA ARG A 194 -6.17 -30.48 8.54
C ARG A 194 -6.55 -30.08 9.95
N GLN A 195 -7.30 -30.92 10.67
CA GLN A 195 -7.82 -30.59 11.98
C GLN A 195 -6.67 -30.30 12.97
N PRO A 196 -5.60 -31.12 13.07
CA PRO A 196 -4.46 -30.81 13.95
C PRO A 196 -3.78 -29.50 13.58
N TYR A 197 -3.48 -29.30 12.29
CA TYR A 197 -2.90 -28.06 11.78
C TYR A 197 -3.75 -26.83 12.14
N PHE A 198 -5.06 -26.93 11.94
CA PHE A 198 -5.96 -25.81 12.18
C PHE A 198 -6.07 -25.48 13.67
N ARG A 199 -6.17 -26.50 14.55
CA ARG A 199 -6.20 -26.30 16.01
C ARG A 199 -4.93 -25.65 16.53
N ASN A 200 -3.77 -26.12 16.10
CA ASN A 200 -2.48 -25.58 16.55
C ASN A 200 -2.27 -24.13 16.08
N ARG A 201 -2.75 -23.80 14.87
CA ARG A 201 -2.55 -22.47 14.27
C ARG A 201 -3.58 -21.43 14.66
N MET A 202 -4.85 -21.82 14.70
CA MET A 202 -5.95 -20.89 14.93
C MET A 202 -6.43 -20.93 16.37
N GLY A 203 -6.40 -22.11 17.02
CA GLY A 203 -6.88 -22.30 18.39
C GLY A 203 -8.23 -21.62 18.64
N GLU A 204 -8.30 -20.82 19.70
CA GLU A 204 -9.50 -20.07 20.05
C GLU A 204 -9.87 -18.91 19.08
N GLN A 205 -9.00 -18.57 18.11
CA GLN A 205 -9.29 -17.57 17.08
C GLN A 205 -10.09 -18.14 15.90
N ALA A 206 -10.41 -19.43 15.92
CA ALA A 206 -11.19 -20.09 14.88
C ALA A 206 -12.58 -19.46 14.73
N LEU A 207 -12.98 -19.17 13.48
CA LEU A 207 -14.34 -18.74 13.20
C LEU A 207 -15.31 -19.92 13.26
N PRO A 208 -16.55 -19.72 13.75
CA PRO A 208 -17.56 -20.78 13.78
C PRO A 208 -17.77 -21.45 12.41
N GLY A 209 -17.70 -22.78 12.36
CA GLY A 209 -17.82 -23.58 11.13
C GLY A 209 -16.49 -23.92 10.45
N SER A 210 -15.37 -23.32 10.87
CA SER A 210 -14.06 -23.55 10.22
C SER A 210 -13.54 -24.98 10.37
N GLU A 211 -13.98 -25.70 11.39
CA GLU A 211 -13.65 -27.12 11.64
C GLU A 211 -14.84 -28.06 11.43
N ASN A 212 -15.95 -27.58 10.89
CA ASN A 212 -17.14 -28.41 10.78
C ASN A 212 -16.98 -29.43 9.65
N TYR A 213 -16.94 -30.72 9.99
CA TYR A 213 -16.79 -31.82 9.05
C TYR A 213 -17.75 -31.71 7.85
N HIS A 214 -19.05 -31.55 8.10
CA HIS A 214 -20.06 -31.48 7.04
C HIS A 214 -19.89 -30.28 6.10
N GLU A 215 -19.49 -29.11 6.61
CA GLU A 215 -19.22 -27.95 5.75
C GLU A 215 -18.05 -28.19 4.80
N LEU A 216 -17.01 -28.87 5.28
CA LEU A 216 -15.84 -29.20 4.48
C LEU A 216 -16.12 -30.35 3.52
N HIS A 217 -16.82 -31.39 3.98
CA HIS A 217 -17.19 -32.54 3.17
C HIS A 217 -18.16 -32.15 2.05
N ASN A 218 -19.14 -31.29 2.35
CA ASN A 218 -20.01 -30.72 1.33
C ASN A 218 -19.23 -29.89 0.30
N ALA A 219 -18.21 -29.12 0.72
CA ALA A 219 -17.35 -28.41 -0.22
C ALA A 219 -16.51 -29.37 -1.09
N PHE A 220 -16.05 -30.48 -0.52
CA PHE A 220 -15.33 -31.54 -1.21
C PHE A 220 -16.21 -32.27 -2.24
N ARG A 221 -17.49 -32.53 -1.91
CA ARG A 221 -18.48 -33.15 -2.83
C ARG A 221 -18.59 -32.41 -4.17
N TYR A 222 -18.56 -31.09 -4.12
CA TYR A 222 -18.59 -30.22 -5.31
C TYR A 222 -17.21 -29.86 -5.86
N GLY A 223 -16.15 -30.27 -5.17
CA GLY A 223 -14.76 -29.97 -5.49
C GLY A 223 -13.95 -31.21 -5.81
N LYS A 224 -12.64 -31.10 -5.58
CA LYS A 224 -11.67 -32.21 -5.57
C LYS A 224 -10.69 -31.97 -4.42
N LEU A 225 -10.16 -33.03 -3.83
CA LEU A 225 -9.10 -32.93 -2.85
C LEU A 225 -7.74 -32.91 -3.57
N PHE A 226 -6.89 -31.95 -3.26
CA PHE A 226 -5.52 -31.87 -3.74
C PHE A 226 -4.58 -32.15 -2.57
N LEU A 227 -3.74 -33.16 -2.71
CA LEU A 227 -2.81 -33.60 -1.67
C LEU A 227 -1.38 -33.46 -2.18
N VAL A 228 -0.48 -33.03 -1.31
CA VAL A 228 0.97 -33.08 -1.51
C VAL A 228 1.49 -34.31 -0.81
N LYS A 229 2.38 -35.03 -1.50
CA LYS A 229 3.05 -36.21 -0.99
C LYS A 229 4.54 -35.96 -0.83
N ASP A 230 5.08 -36.48 0.25
CA ASP A 230 6.51 -36.78 0.37
C ASP A 230 6.67 -38.29 0.27
N ASN A 231 7.23 -38.77 -0.84
CA ASN A 231 7.16 -40.18 -1.25
C ASN A 231 5.70 -40.71 -1.21
N GLU A 232 5.41 -41.68 -0.35
CA GLU A 232 4.07 -42.26 -0.17
C GLU A 232 3.21 -41.58 0.91
N LYS A 233 3.78 -40.63 1.67
CA LYS A 233 3.07 -40.00 2.79
C LYS A 233 2.39 -38.70 2.37
N TYR A 234 1.11 -38.54 2.73
CA TYR A 234 0.37 -37.29 2.57
C TYR A 234 0.75 -36.28 3.65
N VAL A 235 1.24 -35.11 3.23
CA VAL A 235 1.83 -34.11 4.15
C VAL A 235 1.12 -32.77 4.15
N ALA A 236 0.39 -32.44 3.09
CA ALA A 236 -0.39 -31.20 3.01
C ALA A 236 -1.55 -31.36 2.02
N GLY A 237 -2.55 -30.48 2.11
CA GLY A 237 -3.65 -30.48 1.16
C GLY A 237 -4.62 -29.32 1.28
N PHE A 238 -5.50 -29.22 0.30
CA PHE A 238 -6.68 -28.36 0.33
C PHE A 238 -7.80 -28.97 -0.54
N ILE A 239 -9.01 -28.45 -0.37
CA ILE A 239 -10.15 -28.74 -1.25
C ILE A 239 -10.18 -27.70 -2.36
N VAL A 240 -10.18 -28.12 -3.63
CA VAL A 240 -10.27 -27.26 -4.80
C VAL A 240 -11.70 -27.15 -5.27
N ILE A 241 -12.19 -25.92 -5.36
CA ILE A 241 -13.44 -25.60 -6.03
C ILE A 241 -13.13 -24.82 -7.30
N THR A 242 -13.74 -25.19 -8.41
CA THR A 242 -13.51 -24.57 -9.72
C THR A 242 -14.76 -23.88 -10.24
N LYS A 243 -14.61 -22.72 -10.88
CA LYS A 243 -15.70 -22.02 -11.56
C LYS A 243 -15.16 -21.37 -12.84
N GLY A 244 -15.58 -21.88 -14.00
CA GLY A 244 -15.04 -21.44 -15.28
C GLY A 244 -13.52 -21.59 -15.32
N LYS A 245 -12.80 -20.52 -15.68
CA LYS A 245 -11.33 -20.48 -15.73
C LYS A 245 -10.66 -20.11 -14.40
N VAL A 246 -11.38 -20.20 -13.28
CA VAL A 246 -10.87 -19.92 -11.93
C VAL A 246 -10.83 -21.20 -11.10
N ALA A 247 -9.67 -21.48 -10.50
CA ALA A 247 -9.52 -22.52 -9.48
C ALA A 247 -9.27 -21.88 -8.10
N ARG A 248 -9.93 -22.39 -7.06
CA ARG A 248 -9.88 -21.84 -5.71
C ARG A 248 -9.57 -22.94 -4.68
N PRO A 249 -8.38 -22.94 -4.09
CA PRO A 249 -8.09 -23.79 -2.94
C PRO A 249 -8.78 -23.26 -1.68
N HIS A 250 -9.39 -24.16 -0.92
CA HIS A 250 -10.10 -23.94 0.33
C HIS A 250 -9.63 -24.93 1.40
N PHE A 251 -9.77 -24.54 2.67
CA PHE A 251 -9.56 -25.46 3.80
C PHE A 251 -8.18 -26.13 3.81
N MET A 252 -7.12 -25.33 3.84
CA MET A 252 -5.74 -25.83 3.86
C MET A 252 -5.42 -26.64 5.13
N GLY A 253 -4.59 -27.67 4.99
CA GLY A 253 -3.96 -28.45 6.07
C GLY A 253 -2.50 -28.77 5.74
N ILE A 254 -1.63 -28.79 6.76
CA ILE A 254 -0.22 -29.19 6.65
C ILE A 254 0.16 -29.97 7.91
N VAL A 255 0.80 -31.12 7.77
CA VAL A 255 1.39 -31.85 8.90
C VAL A 255 2.47 -30.98 9.54
N GLU A 256 2.39 -30.71 10.85
CA GLU A 256 3.26 -29.71 11.48
C GLU A 256 4.74 -30.13 11.49
N GLN A 257 5.09 -31.24 12.13
CA GLN A 257 6.47 -31.71 12.19
C GLN A 257 6.66 -32.96 11.32
N PRO A 258 7.77 -33.05 10.56
CA PRO A 258 8.76 -32.00 10.26
C PRO A 258 8.33 -31.06 9.09
N TYR A 259 7.21 -31.37 8.45
CA TYR A 259 6.87 -30.87 7.11
C TYR A 259 6.57 -29.36 7.02
N PHE A 260 6.10 -28.74 8.10
CA PHE A 260 5.89 -27.29 8.11
C PHE A 260 7.20 -26.53 7.84
N HIS A 261 8.31 -27.01 8.41
CA HIS A 261 9.64 -26.42 8.25
C HIS A 261 10.33 -26.87 6.95
N GLN A 262 9.96 -28.04 6.42
CA GLN A 262 10.46 -28.57 5.15
C GLN A 262 9.68 -28.07 3.92
N ALA A 263 9.11 -26.85 4.00
CA ALA A 263 8.46 -26.18 2.88
C ALA A 263 7.22 -26.89 2.28
N ALA A 264 6.56 -27.82 2.98
CA ALA A 264 5.35 -28.48 2.46
C ALA A 264 4.21 -27.49 2.13
N GLY A 265 4.07 -26.41 2.91
CA GLY A 265 3.14 -25.32 2.58
C GLY A 265 3.47 -24.59 1.28
N SER A 266 4.76 -24.42 0.96
CA SER A 266 5.21 -23.86 -0.31
C SER A 266 5.05 -24.84 -1.46
N ALA A 267 5.27 -26.14 -1.22
CA ALA A 267 5.00 -27.20 -2.17
C ALA A 267 3.53 -27.21 -2.58
N LEU A 268 2.63 -27.10 -1.59
CA LEU A 268 1.19 -27.03 -1.82
C LEU A 268 0.80 -25.87 -2.75
N PHE A 269 1.42 -24.69 -2.60
CA PHE A 269 1.16 -23.57 -3.50
C PHE A 269 1.80 -23.77 -4.88
N TYR A 270 3.07 -24.20 -4.94
CA TYR A 270 3.81 -24.36 -6.20
C TYR A 270 3.20 -25.44 -7.10
N LEU A 271 3.02 -26.64 -6.56
CA LEU A 271 2.47 -27.80 -7.29
C LEU A 271 1.03 -27.56 -7.72
N PHE A 272 0.25 -26.85 -6.91
CA PHE A 272 -1.09 -26.42 -7.32
C PHE A 272 -1.08 -25.48 -8.51
N MET A 273 -0.20 -24.48 -8.53
CA MET A 273 -0.10 -23.56 -9.66
C MET A 273 0.32 -24.29 -10.94
N LEU A 274 1.27 -25.23 -10.82
CA LEU A 274 1.68 -26.11 -11.93
C LEU A 274 0.51 -26.92 -12.46
N TRP A 275 -0.18 -27.66 -11.59
CA TRP A 275 -1.35 -28.45 -11.96
C TRP A 275 -2.42 -27.57 -12.62
N ALA A 276 -2.78 -26.45 -12.00
CA ALA A 276 -3.86 -25.61 -12.48
C ALA A 276 -3.55 -25.00 -13.85
N LYS A 277 -2.27 -24.67 -14.12
CA LYS A 277 -1.81 -24.25 -15.44
C LYS A 277 -2.00 -25.36 -16.48
N LYS A 278 -1.61 -26.61 -16.16
CA LYS A 278 -1.80 -27.78 -17.05
C LYS A 278 -3.28 -28.03 -17.36
N GLN A 279 -4.18 -27.73 -16.43
CA GLN A 279 -5.63 -27.84 -16.63
C GLN A 279 -6.26 -26.65 -17.38
N GLY A 280 -5.45 -25.66 -17.79
CA GLY A 280 -5.92 -24.48 -18.52
C GLY A 280 -6.70 -23.46 -17.69
N PHE A 281 -6.52 -23.44 -16.35
CA PHE A 281 -7.01 -22.34 -15.53
C PHE A 281 -6.18 -21.08 -15.77
N LYS A 282 -6.83 -19.91 -15.72
CA LYS A 282 -6.19 -18.60 -15.94
C LYS A 282 -5.94 -17.86 -14.64
N VAL A 283 -6.81 -18.05 -13.64
CA VAL A 283 -6.73 -17.33 -12.36
C VAL A 283 -6.86 -18.30 -11.20
N LEU A 284 -5.99 -18.15 -10.21
CA LEU A 284 -6.00 -18.91 -8.97
C LEU A 284 -6.40 -17.98 -7.83
N ASP A 285 -7.55 -18.25 -7.22
CA ASP A 285 -8.06 -17.47 -6.10
C ASP A 285 -7.63 -18.13 -4.79
N PHE A 286 -6.51 -17.68 -4.21
CA PHE A 286 -6.00 -18.23 -2.95
C PHE A 286 -6.79 -17.77 -1.72
N GLY A 287 -7.99 -17.23 -1.89
CA GLY A 287 -8.89 -16.92 -0.80
C GLY A 287 -8.49 -15.68 0.00
N LEU A 288 -8.97 -15.62 1.24
CA LEU A 288 -8.90 -14.43 2.08
C LEU A 288 -7.65 -14.41 2.96
N THR A 289 -7.21 -13.20 3.34
CA THR A 289 -6.20 -12.93 4.37
C THR A 289 -6.62 -11.70 5.18
N ARG A 290 -6.08 -11.52 6.38
CA ARG A 290 -6.29 -10.31 7.18
C ARG A 290 -5.71 -9.10 6.44
N ALA A 291 -6.34 -7.94 6.59
CA ALA A 291 -5.95 -6.70 5.89
C ALA A 291 -4.72 -5.99 6.48
N PHE A 292 -3.97 -6.63 7.37
CA PHE A 292 -2.70 -6.11 7.86
C PHE A 292 -1.56 -6.56 6.95
N LEU A 293 -0.76 -5.61 6.48
CA LEU A 293 0.34 -5.83 5.54
C LEU A 293 1.49 -6.63 6.16
N ASN A 294 1.55 -6.73 7.49
CA ASN A 294 2.50 -7.57 8.23
C ASN A 294 1.95 -8.96 8.60
N ASN A 295 0.68 -9.25 8.34
CA ASN A 295 0.11 -10.58 8.60
C ASN A 295 0.89 -11.66 7.84
N GLY A 296 1.23 -12.77 8.51
CA GLY A 296 2.07 -13.83 7.94
C GLY A 296 1.53 -14.42 6.63
N ALA A 297 0.23 -14.74 6.58
CA ALA A 297 -0.41 -15.27 5.37
C ALA A 297 -0.46 -14.21 4.25
N PHE A 298 -0.69 -12.95 4.59
CA PHE A 298 -0.63 -11.84 3.63
C PHE A 298 0.78 -11.67 3.05
N ARG A 299 1.81 -11.63 3.91
CA ARG A 299 3.22 -11.54 3.52
C ARG A 299 3.66 -12.70 2.64
N PHE A 300 3.25 -13.91 2.99
CA PHE A 300 3.50 -15.10 2.19
C PHE A 300 2.90 -14.90 0.79
N LYS A 301 1.59 -14.69 0.67
CA LYS A 301 0.94 -14.50 -0.64
C LYS A 301 1.51 -13.31 -1.45
N ARG A 302 1.93 -12.22 -0.77
CA ARG A 302 2.62 -11.08 -1.41
C ARG A 302 3.97 -11.47 -2.02
N LYS A 303 4.79 -12.30 -1.37
CA LYS A 303 6.10 -12.70 -1.93
C LYS A 303 5.96 -13.56 -3.20
N TRP A 304 4.84 -14.28 -3.35
CA TRP A 304 4.47 -15.04 -4.56
C TRP A 304 3.82 -14.16 -5.66
N ARG A 305 3.87 -12.82 -5.53
CA ARG A 305 3.27 -11.84 -6.46
C ARG A 305 1.78 -12.08 -6.72
N MET A 306 1.03 -12.36 -5.67
CA MET A 306 -0.43 -12.35 -5.75
C MET A 306 -0.97 -10.92 -5.72
N HIS A 307 -2.07 -10.72 -6.43
CA HIS A 307 -2.84 -9.50 -6.46
C HIS A 307 -3.84 -9.48 -5.31
N VAL A 308 -3.82 -8.40 -4.52
CA VAL A 308 -4.83 -8.14 -3.51
C VAL A 308 -6.07 -7.50 -4.16
N GLY A 309 -7.25 -7.91 -3.72
CA GLY A 309 -8.52 -7.36 -4.16
C GLY A 309 -9.57 -7.40 -3.06
N ILE A 310 -10.71 -6.78 -3.30
CA ILE A 310 -11.81 -6.77 -2.33
C ILE A 310 -12.36 -8.19 -2.15
N GLY A 311 -12.46 -8.64 -0.90
CA GLY A 311 -13.10 -9.89 -0.56
C GLY A 311 -14.62 -9.80 -0.70
N ARG A 312 -15.19 -10.58 -1.62
CA ARG A 312 -16.62 -10.97 -1.57
C ARG A 312 -16.75 -12.21 -0.68
N GLY A 313 -17.73 -12.23 0.24
CA GLY A 313 -17.91 -13.26 1.26
C GLY A 313 -17.06 -13.02 2.51
N PHE A 314 -17.69 -13.12 3.70
CA PHE A 314 -17.18 -12.67 5.00
C PHE A 314 -16.91 -11.17 5.08
N HIS A 315 -18.00 -10.42 4.95
CA HIS A 315 -18.06 -8.96 4.91
C HIS A 315 -17.84 -8.30 6.27
N GLY A 316 -16.74 -8.60 6.96
CA GLY A 316 -16.40 -7.95 8.24
C GLY A 316 -15.55 -6.70 8.05
N VAL A 317 -15.62 -5.77 8.99
CA VAL A 317 -14.70 -4.64 9.16
C VAL A 317 -14.19 -4.56 10.59
N PHE A 318 -12.99 -4.00 10.76
CA PHE A 318 -12.50 -3.51 12.05
C PHE A 318 -12.50 -1.98 12.03
N GLY A 319 -13.18 -1.37 12.99
CA GLY A 319 -13.10 0.05 13.29
C GLY A 319 -12.17 0.32 14.45
N PHE A 320 -11.25 1.26 14.32
CA PHE A 320 -10.35 1.72 15.39
C PHE A 320 -10.64 3.18 15.75
N LYS A 321 -10.83 3.48 17.03
CA LYS A 321 -10.99 4.85 17.54
C LYS A 321 -10.08 5.06 18.73
N ILE A 322 -9.22 6.07 18.63
CA ILE A 322 -8.24 6.40 19.67
C ILE A 322 -8.94 7.29 20.70
N ASN A 323 -8.88 6.86 21.95
CA ASN A 323 -9.48 7.57 23.07
C ASN A 323 -8.41 8.41 23.81
N ASN A 324 -7.17 7.90 23.88
CA ASN A 324 -6.06 8.58 24.55
C ASN A 324 -4.87 8.80 23.61
N PHE A 325 -4.65 10.05 23.21
CA PHE A 325 -3.52 10.45 22.34
C PHE A 325 -2.20 10.67 23.10
N LYS A 326 -2.19 10.54 24.44
CA LYS A 326 -0.99 10.73 25.26
C LYS A 326 -0.14 9.46 25.33
N THR A 327 -0.75 8.28 25.25
CA THR A 327 0.00 7.01 25.31
C THR A 327 0.74 6.72 24.00
N LYS A 328 2.00 6.29 24.10
CA LYS A 328 2.80 5.86 22.95
C LYS A 328 2.33 4.51 22.38
N ALA A 329 1.73 3.65 23.22
CA ALA A 329 1.34 2.28 22.89
C ALA A 329 0.40 2.18 21.67
N VAL A 330 -0.56 3.11 21.54
CA VAL A 330 -1.47 3.13 20.38
C VAL A 330 -0.70 3.39 19.08
N TYR A 331 0.35 4.21 19.12
CA TYR A 331 1.19 4.49 17.96
C TYR A 331 2.13 3.33 17.64
N ASP A 332 2.73 2.71 18.66
CA ASP A 332 3.51 1.47 18.51
C ASP A 332 2.68 0.41 17.78
N PHE A 333 1.40 0.26 18.14
CA PHE A 333 0.50 -0.66 17.44
C PHE A 333 0.35 -0.34 15.95
N PHE A 334 0.01 0.91 15.58
CA PHE A 334 -0.22 1.27 14.17
C PHE A 334 1.05 1.25 13.32
N GLU A 335 2.20 1.63 13.88
CA GLU A 335 3.50 1.57 13.22
C GLU A 335 3.89 0.13 12.87
N ASN A 336 3.62 -0.82 13.77
CA ASN A 336 3.95 -2.22 13.56
C ASN A 336 2.87 -3.01 12.80
N ASN A 337 1.68 -2.45 12.68
CA ASN A 337 0.54 -3.06 11.99
C ASN A 337 0.03 -2.19 10.83
N PRO A 338 0.87 -1.96 9.80
CA PRO A 338 0.43 -1.28 8.58
C PRO A 338 -0.72 -2.08 7.94
N PHE A 339 -1.71 -1.39 7.39
CA PHE A 339 -2.98 -1.99 7.02
C PHE A 339 -3.48 -1.53 5.64
N ILE A 340 -4.48 -2.22 5.13
CA ILE A 340 -5.18 -1.88 3.89
C ILE A 340 -6.50 -1.21 4.24
N TYR A 341 -6.85 -0.17 3.50
CA TYR A 341 -8.11 0.54 3.57
C TYR A 341 -8.86 0.43 2.23
N ILE A 342 -10.20 0.52 2.28
CA ILE A 342 -11.05 0.56 1.09
C ILE A 342 -11.58 1.98 0.90
N ASP A 343 -11.17 2.63 -0.19
CA ASP A 343 -11.67 3.95 -0.58
C ASP A 343 -12.38 3.88 -1.93
N ARG A 344 -13.69 4.13 -1.95
CA ARG A 344 -14.53 4.10 -3.18
C ARG A 344 -14.28 2.85 -4.05
N GLY A 345 -14.15 1.68 -3.42
CA GLY A 345 -13.91 0.41 -4.11
C GLY A 345 -12.46 0.15 -4.50
N LYS A 346 -11.52 1.03 -4.16
CA LYS A 346 -10.08 0.88 -4.38
C LYS A 346 -9.36 0.52 -3.09
N LEU A 347 -8.34 -0.31 -3.19
CA LEU A 347 -7.51 -0.69 -2.05
C LEU A 347 -6.29 0.23 -1.96
N LYS A 348 -6.10 0.85 -0.80
CA LYS A 348 -4.95 1.71 -0.52
C LYS A 348 -4.24 1.18 0.73
N GLY A 349 -2.92 1.07 0.71
CA GLY A 349 -2.16 0.63 1.88
C GLY A 349 -1.64 1.81 2.70
N PHE A 350 -1.59 1.64 4.02
CA PHE A 350 -1.15 2.66 4.96
C PHE A 350 0.02 2.15 5.78
N VAL A 351 1.10 2.92 5.77
CA VAL A 351 2.30 2.67 6.56
C VAL A 351 2.57 3.90 7.41
N PHE A 352 2.76 3.69 8.70
CA PHE A 352 3.11 4.74 9.65
C PHE A 352 4.59 4.64 9.98
N VAL A 353 5.25 5.78 10.06
CA VAL A 353 6.67 5.89 10.43
C VAL A 353 6.83 7.07 11.39
N ARG A 354 7.51 6.87 12.53
CA ARG A 354 7.70 7.97 13.50
C ARG A 354 8.53 9.12 12.97
N ASN A 355 9.61 8.80 12.26
CA ASN A 355 10.59 9.78 11.81
C ASN A 355 10.31 10.23 10.38
N ASN A 356 10.94 11.33 9.96
CA ASN A 356 10.98 11.69 8.54
C ASN A 356 11.63 10.56 7.74
N VAL A 357 11.24 10.45 6.47
CA VAL A 357 11.59 9.30 5.61
C VAL A 357 12.39 9.84 4.43
N SER A 358 13.64 9.40 4.31
CA SER A 358 14.51 9.68 3.18
C SER A 358 14.03 8.98 1.90
N SER A 359 14.61 9.33 0.74
CA SER A 359 14.22 8.72 -0.53
C SER A 359 14.53 7.21 -0.58
N SER A 360 15.66 6.78 -0.03
CA SER A 360 16.03 5.35 0.05
C SER A 360 15.09 4.55 0.96
N GLU A 361 14.66 5.14 2.09
CA GLU A 361 13.69 4.52 2.99
C GLU A 361 12.29 4.40 2.34
N LYS A 362 11.85 5.39 1.55
CA LYS A 362 10.60 5.30 0.77
C LYS A 362 10.63 4.09 -0.16
N GLN A 363 11.73 3.89 -0.90
CA GLN A 363 11.90 2.72 -1.77
C GLN A 363 11.89 1.40 -0.97
N ALA A 364 12.55 1.36 0.19
CA ALA A 364 12.55 0.18 1.05
C ALA A 364 11.13 -0.17 1.55
N ILE A 365 10.36 0.84 1.99
CA ILE A 365 8.96 0.71 2.41
C ILE A 365 8.11 0.21 1.24
N TYR A 366 8.28 0.75 0.04
CA TYR A 366 7.57 0.28 -1.15
C TYR A 366 7.85 -1.19 -1.44
N LYS A 367 9.14 -1.56 -1.54
CA LYS A 367 9.58 -2.94 -1.81
C LYS A 367 9.04 -3.91 -0.75
N ARG A 368 8.95 -3.47 0.51
CA ARG A 368 8.46 -4.26 1.64
C ARG A 368 6.94 -4.45 1.62
N TYR A 369 6.17 -3.38 1.41
CA TYR A 369 4.72 -3.36 1.67
C TYR A 369 3.84 -3.33 0.42
N PHE A 370 4.32 -2.81 -0.71
CA PHE A 370 3.49 -2.67 -1.90
C PHE A 370 3.10 -4.05 -2.40
N THR A 371 1.81 -4.19 -2.71
CA THR A 371 1.20 -5.44 -3.14
C THR A 371 0.43 -5.13 -4.41
N PRO A 372 0.64 -5.89 -5.50
CA PRO A 372 -0.14 -5.71 -6.72
C PRO A 372 -1.65 -5.69 -6.40
N GLY A 373 -2.40 -4.79 -7.02
CA GLY A 373 -3.83 -4.57 -6.72
C GLY A 373 -4.11 -3.51 -5.65
N LEU A 374 -3.09 -3.00 -4.95
CA LEU A 374 -3.19 -1.70 -4.28
C LEU A 374 -3.04 -0.58 -5.31
N GLU A 375 -3.85 0.47 -5.20
CA GLU A 375 -3.71 1.68 -6.01
C GLU A 375 -2.46 2.46 -5.61
N CYS A 376 -2.20 2.56 -4.30
CA CYS A 376 -1.04 3.23 -3.75
C CYS A 376 -0.71 2.76 -2.33
N LEU A 377 0.47 3.16 -1.87
CA LEU A 377 0.85 3.21 -0.47
C LEU A 377 0.92 4.66 -0.01
N TYR A 378 0.24 4.98 1.07
CA TYR A 378 0.46 6.19 1.83
C TYR A 378 1.44 5.94 2.96
N ILE A 379 2.44 6.81 3.06
CA ILE A 379 3.36 6.86 4.18
C ILE A 379 3.03 8.09 5.00
N ILE A 380 2.63 7.87 6.24
CA ILE A 380 2.38 8.92 7.21
C ILE A 380 3.59 8.97 8.13
N ASN A 381 4.41 10.01 7.96
CA ASN A 381 5.61 10.21 8.73
C ASN A 381 5.40 11.26 9.83
N GLY A 382 6.07 11.13 10.97
CA GLY A 382 5.98 12.11 12.06
C GLY A 382 4.82 11.87 13.01
N GLU A 383 5.12 11.66 14.30
CA GLU A 383 4.11 11.45 15.35
C GLU A 383 3.11 12.62 15.46
N LYS A 384 3.57 13.87 15.32
CA LYS A 384 2.70 15.06 15.37
C LYS A 384 1.67 15.07 14.24
N LYS A 385 2.09 14.73 13.01
CA LYS A 385 1.20 14.67 11.84
C LYS A 385 0.19 13.53 11.98
N LEU A 386 0.63 12.38 12.50
CA LEU A 386 -0.24 11.27 12.82
C LEU A 386 -1.29 11.66 13.87
N LYS A 387 -0.87 12.31 14.96
CA LYS A 387 -1.77 12.87 15.97
C LYS A 387 -2.80 13.83 15.37
N GLU A 388 -2.37 14.75 14.51
CA GLU A 388 -3.29 15.70 13.88
C GLU A 388 -4.30 15.00 12.96
N LEU A 389 -3.82 14.07 12.13
CA LEU A 389 -4.66 13.26 11.24
C LEU A 389 -5.75 12.52 12.02
N LEU A 390 -5.35 11.85 13.10
CA LEU A 390 -6.22 10.99 13.91
C LEU A 390 -7.20 11.82 14.77
N LYS A 391 -6.80 12.97 15.30
CA LYS A 391 -7.67 13.85 16.11
C LYS A 391 -8.79 14.48 15.27
N LYS A 392 -8.47 14.94 14.06
CA LYS A 392 -9.43 15.61 13.16
C LYS A 392 -10.03 14.65 12.13
N PHE A 393 -10.00 13.35 12.41
CA PHE A 393 -10.40 12.31 11.48
C PHE A 393 -11.94 12.27 11.34
N LYS A 394 -12.46 12.81 10.24
CA LYS A 394 -13.90 12.74 9.89
C LYS A 394 -14.21 11.61 8.89
N GLY A 395 -13.33 10.62 8.80
CA GLY A 395 -13.37 9.56 7.78
C GLY A 395 -12.27 9.74 6.72
N TRP A 396 -11.88 8.65 6.07
CA TRP A 396 -10.63 8.64 5.31
C TRP A 396 -10.68 9.42 3.98
N ARG A 397 -11.88 9.80 3.53
CA ARG A 397 -12.08 10.73 2.40
C ARG A 397 -11.43 12.11 2.65
N ASP A 398 -11.25 12.47 3.92
CA ASP A 398 -10.61 13.71 4.35
C ASP A 398 -9.07 13.64 4.29
N VAL A 399 -8.49 12.44 4.17
CA VAL A 399 -7.03 12.25 4.13
C VAL A 399 -6.46 12.63 2.77
N GLU A 400 -7.22 12.42 1.69
CA GLU A 400 -6.79 12.78 0.34
C GLU A 400 -6.82 14.30 0.13
N SER A 401 -7.83 15.00 0.65
CA SER A 401 -7.90 16.47 0.65
C SER A 401 -6.82 17.08 1.55
N LYS A 402 -6.56 16.48 2.72
CA LYS A 402 -5.53 16.93 3.66
C LYS A 402 -4.12 16.43 3.33
N ARG A 403 -3.95 15.59 2.30
CA ARG A 403 -2.68 14.94 1.95
C ARG A 403 -1.54 15.94 1.78
N LYS A 404 -1.79 16.99 0.99
CA LYS A 404 -0.82 18.06 0.73
C LYS A 404 -0.47 18.80 2.02
N LYS A 405 -1.49 19.18 2.81
CA LYS A 405 -1.33 19.89 4.08
C LYS A 405 -0.54 19.08 5.12
N LEU A 406 -0.76 17.77 5.19
CA LEU A 406 -0.11 16.87 6.14
C LEU A 406 1.19 16.26 5.60
N ASN A 407 1.59 16.62 4.37
CA ASN A 407 2.74 16.09 3.65
C ASN A 407 2.80 14.55 3.67
N ILE A 408 1.66 13.91 3.37
CA ILE A 408 1.56 12.45 3.28
C ILE A 408 2.16 12.01 1.94
N ILE A 409 3.19 11.16 2.01
CA ILE A 409 3.90 10.63 0.85
C ILE A 409 3.02 9.58 0.18
N LEU A 410 2.89 9.67 -1.15
CA LEU A 410 2.15 8.70 -1.96
C LEU A 410 3.13 7.98 -2.89
N LEU A 411 3.19 6.66 -2.74
CA LEU A 411 3.95 5.79 -3.63
C LEU A 411 2.99 4.92 -4.43
N ASN A 412 3.14 4.91 -5.75
CA ASN A 412 2.46 4.02 -6.67
C ASN A 412 3.46 3.60 -7.77
N ASP A 413 3.06 2.71 -8.67
CA ASP A 413 3.96 2.27 -9.75
C ASP A 413 4.42 3.42 -10.66
N LYS A 414 3.65 4.50 -10.83
CA LYS A 414 4.02 5.66 -11.67
C LYS A 414 5.07 6.57 -11.01
N ASN A 415 4.84 6.97 -9.76
CA ASN A 415 5.73 7.82 -8.98
C ASN A 415 7.05 7.11 -8.65
N ARG A 416 7.01 5.79 -8.49
CA ARG A 416 8.21 4.98 -8.34
C ARG A 416 9.03 4.95 -9.65
N VAL A 417 8.36 4.85 -10.80
CA VAL A 417 9.04 4.89 -12.10
C VAL A 417 9.70 6.25 -12.31
N GLU A 418 9.08 7.37 -11.94
CA GLU A 418 9.75 8.68 -12.03
C GLU A 418 11.00 8.81 -11.14
N GLU A 419 10.98 8.30 -9.89
CA GLU A 419 12.15 8.33 -9.00
C GLU A 419 13.25 7.31 -9.38
N ASP A 420 12.86 6.12 -9.86
CA ASP A 420 13.79 5.07 -10.31
C ASP A 420 14.40 5.42 -11.70
N VAL A 421 13.65 6.02 -12.64
CA VAL A 421 14.12 6.26 -14.01
C VAL A 421 15.28 7.26 -14.08
N GLU A 422 15.28 8.34 -13.29
CA GLU A 422 16.34 9.37 -13.31
C GLU A 422 17.71 8.80 -12.92
N GLU A 423 17.81 7.91 -11.94
CA GLU A 423 19.10 7.35 -11.49
C GLU A 423 19.61 6.23 -12.41
N TYR A 424 18.71 5.38 -12.92
CA TYR A 424 19.06 4.23 -13.78
C TYR A 424 19.22 4.57 -15.27
N THR A 425 18.84 5.78 -15.73
CA THR A 425 19.08 6.23 -17.12
C THR A 425 20.44 6.90 -17.32
N LEU A 426 21.12 7.30 -16.23
CA LEU A 426 22.47 7.84 -16.30
C LEU A 426 23.49 6.73 -16.59
N ASN A 427 24.52 7.06 -17.37
CA ASN A 427 25.69 6.19 -17.47
C ASN A 427 26.44 6.14 -16.12
N ARG A 428 27.29 5.12 -15.92
CA ARG A 428 27.96 4.88 -14.62
C ARG A 428 28.77 6.08 -14.12
N GLU A 429 29.34 6.85 -15.04
CA GLU A 429 30.13 8.04 -14.73
C GLU A 429 29.25 9.16 -14.16
N TYR A 430 28.16 9.53 -14.84
CA TYR A 430 27.25 10.56 -14.34
C TYR A 430 26.43 10.15 -13.12
N GLN A 431 26.26 8.85 -12.84
CA GLN A 431 25.61 8.38 -11.61
C GLN A 431 26.36 8.83 -10.35
N ALA A 432 27.69 8.73 -10.34
CA ALA A 432 28.52 9.12 -9.20
C ALA A 432 28.47 10.65 -8.99
N VAL A 433 28.61 11.41 -10.08
CA VAL A 433 28.52 12.88 -10.09
C VAL A 433 27.14 13.35 -9.62
N TYR A 434 26.08 12.75 -10.14
CA TYR A 434 24.70 13.06 -9.77
C TYR A 434 24.45 12.86 -8.29
N LYS A 435 24.89 11.73 -7.73
CA LYS A 435 24.73 11.43 -6.31
C LYS A 435 25.45 12.46 -5.44
N ALA A 436 26.69 12.82 -5.78
CA ALA A 436 27.47 13.80 -5.04
C ALA A 436 26.86 15.21 -5.08
N LEU A 437 26.27 15.63 -6.21
CA LEU A 437 25.61 16.93 -6.33
C LEU A 437 24.25 16.96 -5.61
N VAL A 438 23.47 15.88 -5.68
CA VAL A 438 22.15 15.81 -5.02
C VAL A 438 22.29 15.76 -3.49
N GLU A 439 23.40 15.24 -2.98
CA GLU A 439 23.72 15.26 -1.55
C GLU A 439 23.88 16.70 -1.03
N ASP A 440 24.60 17.56 -1.76
CA ASP A 440 24.82 18.95 -1.37
C ASP A 440 23.64 19.89 -1.74
N PHE A 441 22.88 19.52 -2.78
CA PHE A 441 21.83 20.35 -3.38
C PHE A 441 20.52 19.58 -3.65
N PRO A 442 19.87 19.02 -2.61
CA PRO A 442 18.72 18.14 -2.77
C PRO A 442 17.51 18.80 -3.44
N GLU A 443 17.34 20.12 -3.27
CA GLU A 443 16.27 20.92 -3.89
C GLU A 443 16.40 21.05 -5.42
N TYR A 444 17.58 20.83 -5.99
CA TYR A 444 17.86 21.02 -7.42
C TYR A 444 17.99 19.71 -8.20
N LYS A 445 17.54 18.57 -7.65
CA LYS A 445 17.63 17.21 -8.24
C LYS A 445 17.32 17.16 -9.75
N LYS A 446 16.20 17.77 -10.17
CA LYS A 446 15.77 17.77 -11.58
C LYS A 446 16.66 18.64 -12.49
N LEU A 447 17.16 19.75 -11.95
CA LEU A 447 18.04 20.66 -12.66
C LEU A 447 19.42 20.03 -12.83
N ILE A 448 19.96 19.41 -11.79
CA ILE A 448 21.21 18.61 -11.84
C ILE A 448 21.10 17.50 -12.88
N PHE A 449 20.00 16.72 -12.85
CA PHE A 449 19.76 15.67 -13.83
C PHE A 449 19.77 16.21 -15.27
N ARG A 450 19.06 17.32 -15.53
CA ARG A 450 19.05 17.99 -16.84
C ARG A 450 20.43 18.50 -17.25
N THR A 451 21.22 19.05 -16.33
CA THR A 451 22.58 19.52 -16.63
C THR A 451 23.46 18.37 -17.12
N LEU A 452 23.41 17.22 -16.44
CA LEU A 452 24.22 16.05 -16.79
C LEU A 452 23.72 15.34 -18.07
N THR A 453 22.41 15.25 -18.28
CA THR A 453 21.83 14.47 -19.40
C THR A 453 21.58 15.27 -20.66
N VAL A 454 21.50 16.60 -20.57
CA VAL A 454 21.15 17.48 -21.68
C VAL A 454 22.25 18.50 -21.91
N THR A 455 22.60 19.30 -20.89
CA THR A 455 23.51 20.44 -21.08
C THR A 455 24.93 20.01 -21.42
N LEU A 456 25.54 19.13 -20.63
CA LEU A 456 26.91 18.65 -20.91
C LEU A 456 26.99 17.90 -22.25
N PRO A 457 26.10 16.96 -22.58
CA PRO A 457 26.11 16.32 -23.91
C PRO A 457 25.93 17.32 -25.07
N GLN A 458 25.12 18.36 -24.91
CA GLN A 458 24.97 19.41 -25.92
C GLN A 458 26.26 20.22 -26.11
N LEU A 459 26.97 20.54 -25.02
CA LEU A 459 28.27 21.23 -25.09
C LEU A 459 29.34 20.34 -25.73
N LYS A 460 29.38 19.05 -25.39
CA LYS A 460 30.26 18.07 -26.04
C LYS A 460 30.03 17.99 -27.55
N LYS A 461 28.76 17.99 -27.99
CA LYS A 461 28.40 18.04 -29.43
C LYS A 461 28.81 19.33 -30.14
N LYS A 462 28.98 20.44 -29.41
CA LYS A 462 29.48 21.72 -29.94
C LYS A 462 31.02 21.78 -30.00
N GLY A 463 31.72 20.69 -29.68
CA GLY A 463 33.17 20.60 -29.72
C GLY A 463 33.86 21.01 -28.42
N PHE A 464 33.13 21.26 -27.34
CA PHE A 464 33.74 21.59 -26.05
C PHE A 464 34.21 20.34 -25.31
N ASP A 465 35.38 20.45 -24.68
CA ASP A 465 35.94 19.41 -23.82
C ASP A 465 35.26 19.42 -22.43
N VAL A 466 34.16 18.69 -22.33
CA VAL A 466 33.36 18.59 -21.09
C VAL A 466 34.05 17.78 -19.98
N GLU A 467 35.16 17.08 -20.26
CA GLU A 467 35.92 16.32 -19.25
C GLU A 467 36.63 17.25 -18.26
N LYS A 468 36.82 18.52 -18.65
CA LYS A 468 37.31 19.58 -17.76
C LYS A 468 36.30 20.03 -16.70
N VAL A 469 35.03 19.62 -16.82
CA VAL A 469 33.96 19.96 -15.86
C VAL A 469 33.83 18.83 -14.84
N ASP A 470 34.66 18.87 -13.81
CA ASP A 470 34.63 17.89 -12.73
C ASP A 470 33.48 18.15 -11.72
N VAL A 471 33.34 17.23 -10.76
CA VAL A 471 32.31 17.32 -9.71
C VAL A 471 32.49 18.59 -8.86
N GLY A 472 33.73 19.00 -8.59
CA GLY A 472 34.03 20.20 -7.80
C GLY A 472 33.57 21.47 -8.50
N MET A 473 33.83 21.58 -9.80
CA MET A 473 33.35 22.68 -10.63
C MET A 473 31.82 22.73 -10.70
N LEU A 474 31.16 21.59 -10.86
CA LEU A 474 29.70 21.53 -10.83
C LEU A 474 29.14 21.93 -9.46
N LYS A 475 29.77 21.53 -8.35
CA LYS A 475 29.37 21.98 -7.01
C LYS A 475 29.47 23.50 -6.89
N ASN A 476 30.55 24.09 -7.37
CA ASN A 476 30.73 25.54 -7.35
C ASN A 476 29.66 26.25 -8.21
N VAL A 477 29.38 25.75 -9.43
CA VAL A 477 28.31 26.27 -10.29
C VAL A 477 26.95 26.24 -9.59
N PHE A 478 26.60 25.14 -8.94
CA PHE A 478 25.34 25.02 -8.22
C PHE A 478 25.31 25.83 -6.91
N SER A 479 26.46 26.06 -6.26
CA SER A 479 26.58 26.96 -5.11
C SER A 479 26.30 28.41 -5.49
N VAL A 480 26.95 28.91 -6.55
CA VAL A 480 26.74 30.30 -7.03
C VAL A 480 25.31 30.48 -7.57
N PHE A 481 24.72 29.44 -8.18
CA PHE A 481 23.31 29.43 -8.55
C PHE A 481 22.38 29.49 -7.32
N LYS A 482 22.69 28.75 -6.25
CA LYS A 482 21.92 28.75 -4.99
C LYS A 482 21.91 30.13 -4.32
N GLU A 483 23.01 30.86 -4.43
CA GLU A 483 23.12 32.26 -4.00
C GLU A 483 22.27 33.25 -4.85
N LYS A 484 21.52 32.74 -5.84
CA LYS A 484 20.63 33.51 -6.74
C LYS A 484 21.36 34.58 -7.57
N ARG A 485 22.64 34.39 -7.86
CA ARG A 485 23.42 35.33 -8.67
C ARG A 485 22.96 35.39 -10.13
N PHE A 486 22.37 34.30 -10.63
CA PHE A 486 21.82 34.16 -11.98
C PHE A 486 20.65 33.14 -12.00
N SER A 487 19.87 33.10 -13.10
CA SER A 487 18.71 32.20 -13.20
C SER A 487 19.10 30.77 -13.65
N LYS A 488 18.19 29.81 -13.57
CA LYS A 488 18.48 28.41 -13.97
C LYS A 488 18.92 28.27 -15.44
N GLU A 489 18.55 29.22 -16.30
CA GLU A 489 18.95 29.25 -17.71
C GLU A 489 20.37 29.84 -17.90
N GLY A 490 20.96 30.43 -16.86
CA GLY A 490 22.37 30.84 -16.86
C GLY A 490 23.35 29.69 -16.63
N ILE A 491 22.91 28.53 -16.11
CA ILE A 491 23.81 27.37 -15.92
C ILE A 491 24.43 26.91 -17.25
N PRO A 492 23.67 26.70 -18.35
CA PRO A 492 24.25 26.41 -19.66
C PRO A 492 25.19 27.49 -20.18
N VAL A 493 24.87 28.77 -19.94
CA VAL A 493 25.67 29.91 -20.40
C VAL A 493 27.01 29.95 -19.68
N LEU A 494 26.99 29.77 -18.35
CA LEU A 494 28.18 29.75 -17.51
C LEU A 494 29.10 28.58 -17.88
N LEU A 495 28.55 27.36 -18.01
CA LEU A 495 29.32 26.19 -18.40
C LEU A 495 29.93 26.34 -19.80
N ASN A 496 29.19 26.90 -20.76
CA ASN A 496 29.72 27.20 -22.09
C ASN A 496 30.89 28.20 -21.99
N TYR A 497 30.73 29.28 -21.21
CA TYR A 497 31.76 30.30 -21.08
C TYR A 497 33.03 29.77 -20.41
N ILE A 498 32.87 29.02 -19.32
CA ILE A 498 33.96 28.33 -18.60
C ILE A 498 34.77 27.47 -19.57
N LEU A 499 34.08 26.67 -20.40
CA LEU A 499 34.72 25.78 -21.35
C LEU A 499 35.39 26.53 -22.51
N SER A 500 34.76 27.58 -23.04
CA SER A 500 35.33 28.40 -24.13
C SER A 500 36.60 29.15 -23.72
N HIS A 501 36.70 29.57 -22.45
CA HIS A 501 37.80 30.41 -21.96
C HIS A 501 38.73 29.65 -20.98
N ASN A 502 38.48 28.36 -20.76
CA ASN A 502 39.25 27.48 -19.87
C ASN A 502 39.43 28.04 -18.45
N ILE A 503 38.37 28.64 -17.88
CA ILE A 503 38.39 29.31 -16.58
C ILE A 503 38.07 28.30 -15.47
N ARG A 504 38.93 28.17 -14.45
CA ARG A 504 38.66 27.30 -13.29
C ARG A 504 37.85 27.96 -12.18
N ASP A 505 37.98 29.28 -12.05
CA ASP A 505 37.26 30.06 -11.05
C ASP A 505 35.85 30.39 -11.55
N VAL A 506 34.86 29.70 -10.99
CA VAL A 506 33.45 29.85 -11.35
C VAL A 506 32.92 31.24 -11.00
N GLU A 507 33.39 31.85 -9.91
CA GLU A 507 32.92 33.16 -9.46
C GLU A 507 33.43 34.26 -10.40
N LYS A 508 34.71 34.18 -10.77
CA LYS A 508 35.29 35.04 -11.82
C LYS A 508 34.62 34.83 -13.17
N ALA A 509 34.29 33.59 -13.52
CA ALA A 509 33.58 33.29 -14.77
C ALA A 509 32.20 33.97 -14.80
N VAL A 510 31.44 33.96 -13.69
CA VAL A 510 30.13 34.63 -13.60
C VAL A 510 30.25 36.13 -13.85
N GLN A 511 31.28 36.78 -13.28
CA GLN A 511 31.54 38.21 -13.52
C GLN A 511 31.88 38.48 -14.99
N MET A 512 32.80 37.70 -15.56
CA MET A 512 33.31 37.92 -16.92
C MET A 512 32.30 37.57 -18.02
N CYS A 513 31.40 36.60 -17.79
CA CYS A 513 30.33 36.29 -18.74
C CYS A 513 29.09 37.18 -18.59
N GLY A 514 29.14 38.17 -17.69
CA GLY A 514 28.07 39.15 -17.50
C GLY A 514 26.78 38.54 -16.93
N LEU A 515 26.86 37.40 -16.24
CA LEU A 515 25.70 36.72 -15.65
C LEU A 515 25.20 37.37 -14.35
N ASN A 516 25.88 38.41 -13.85
CA ASN A 516 25.42 39.19 -12.71
C ASN A 516 23.98 39.67 -12.93
N HIS A 517 23.18 39.61 -11.86
CA HIS A 517 21.77 39.95 -11.88
C HIS A 517 21.55 41.35 -12.49
N VAL A 518 20.79 41.40 -13.58
CA VAL A 518 20.31 42.67 -14.15
C VAL A 518 19.11 43.10 -13.31
N SER A 519 18.98 44.39 -12.99
CA SER A 519 17.80 44.89 -12.30
C SER A 519 16.55 44.55 -13.13
N LEU A 520 15.38 44.38 -12.49
CA LEU A 520 14.15 44.14 -13.24
C LEU A 520 13.85 45.29 -14.21
N GLU A 521 14.25 46.51 -13.87
CA GLU A 521 14.14 47.73 -14.68
C GLU A 521 14.99 47.67 -15.96
N ASP A 522 16.24 47.23 -15.87
CA ASP A 522 17.11 47.12 -17.04
C ASP A 522 16.72 45.95 -17.94
N ALA A 523 16.21 44.86 -17.36
CA ALA A 523 15.62 43.77 -18.13
C ALA A 523 14.36 44.23 -18.89
N GLU A 524 13.53 45.06 -18.25
CA GLU A 524 12.36 45.65 -18.88
C GLU A 524 12.74 46.58 -20.04
N LYS A 525 13.75 47.44 -19.88
CA LYS A 525 14.27 48.30 -20.97
C LYS A 525 14.76 47.48 -22.18
N ILE A 526 15.48 46.38 -21.95
CA ILE A 526 15.95 45.50 -23.02
C ILE A 526 14.75 44.87 -23.76
N ILE A 527 13.75 44.39 -23.02
CA ILE A 527 12.54 43.81 -23.61
C ILE A 527 11.75 44.86 -24.39
N GLU A 528 11.60 46.06 -23.83
CA GLU A 528 10.92 47.18 -24.46
C GLU A 528 11.59 47.58 -25.78
N GLN A 529 12.93 47.68 -25.79
CA GLN A 529 13.68 47.97 -27.01
C GLN A 529 13.47 46.89 -28.08
N ILE A 530 13.55 45.60 -27.73
CA ILE A 530 13.30 44.49 -28.66
C ILE A 530 11.88 44.52 -29.25
N VAL A 531 10.89 44.91 -28.43
CA VAL A 531 9.50 45.04 -28.85
C VAL A 531 9.30 46.28 -29.74
N SER A 532 9.96 47.40 -29.41
CA SER A 532 9.93 48.65 -30.18
C SER A 532 10.57 48.49 -31.56
N ASP A 533 11.74 47.86 -31.63
CA ASP A 533 12.46 47.59 -32.89
C ASP A 533 11.65 46.69 -33.84
N ARG A 534 10.66 45.97 -33.30
CA ARG A 534 9.78 45.06 -34.04
C ARG A 534 8.31 45.45 -33.93
N LYS A 535 8.02 46.72 -33.68
CA LYS A 535 6.67 47.23 -33.46
C LYS A 535 5.70 46.90 -34.60
N LYS A 536 6.15 46.95 -35.86
CA LYS A 536 5.35 46.58 -37.04
C LYS A 536 4.94 45.10 -37.00
N PHE A 537 5.90 44.22 -36.73
CA PHE A 537 5.66 42.78 -36.58
C PHE A 537 4.69 42.47 -35.43
N VAL A 538 4.81 43.17 -34.30
CA VAL A 538 3.92 43.03 -33.15
C VAL A 538 2.50 43.50 -33.47
N ARG A 539 2.33 44.60 -34.21
CA ARG A 539 1.01 45.10 -34.64
C ARG A 539 0.31 44.15 -35.61
N GLU A 540 1.06 43.56 -36.54
CA GLU A 540 0.53 42.63 -37.54
C GLU A 540 0.15 41.26 -36.94
N ASN A 541 0.90 40.76 -35.94
CA ASN A 541 0.74 39.41 -35.41
C ASN A 541 0.17 39.35 -33.98
N GLY A 542 -0.06 40.50 -33.34
CA GLY A 542 -0.62 40.59 -31.99
C GLY A 542 0.09 39.70 -30.95
N LEU A 543 -0.68 39.00 -30.12
CA LEU A 543 -0.13 38.08 -29.11
C LEU A 543 0.61 36.87 -29.71
N GLU A 544 0.42 36.55 -30.98
CA GLU A 544 1.13 35.45 -31.64
C GLU A 544 2.62 35.78 -31.88
N SER A 545 2.97 37.08 -31.91
CA SER A 545 4.36 37.56 -31.93
C SER A 545 5.16 37.14 -30.69
N PHE A 546 4.49 36.76 -29.59
CA PHE A 546 5.12 36.36 -28.34
C PHE A 546 6.12 35.22 -28.52
N LYS A 547 5.77 34.15 -29.26
CA LYS A 547 6.64 32.97 -29.38
C LYS A 547 7.95 33.29 -30.14
N PRO A 548 7.93 33.93 -31.32
CA PRO A 548 9.15 34.36 -32.01
C PRO A 548 9.98 35.36 -31.19
N LEU A 549 9.34 36.32 -30.52
CA LEU A 549 10.05 37.33 -29.73
C LEU A 549 10.66 36.76 -28.45
N MET A 550 10.02 35.77 -27.82
CA MET A 550 10.56 35.14 -26.62
C MET A 550 11.92 34.49 -26.88
N GLY A 551 12.13 33.92 -28.06
CA GLY A 551 13.44 33.38 -28.46
C GLY A 551 14.54 34.44 -28.50
N VAL A 552 14.21 35.63 -28.99
CA VAL A 552 15.16 36.75 -29.07
C VAL A 552 15.37 37.38 -27.69
N VAL A 553 14.31 37.58 -26.92
CA VAL A 553 14.38 38.09 -25.54
C VAL A 553 15.25 37.19 -24.67
N MET A 554 15.03 35.88 -24.71
CA MET A 554 15.84 34.95 -23.92
C MET A 554 17.30 34.94 -24.36
N LYS A 555 17.58 35.12 -25.65
CA LYS A 555 18.95 35.26 -26.17
C LYS A 555 19.62 36.55 -25.67
N SER A 556 18.92 37.68 -25.71
CA SER A 556 19.44 38.98 -25.25
C SER A 556 19.59 39.05 -23.73
N LEU A 557 18.69 38.41 -22.97
CA LEU A 557 18.76 38.37 -21.50
C LEU A 557 19.80 37.37 -21.00
N GLY A 558 20.19 36.37 -21.78
CA GLY A 558 21.37 35.54 -21.52
C GLY A 558 21.34 34.77 -20.19
N GLY A 559 20.15 34.44 -19.66
CA GLY A 559 20.01 33.75 -18.37
C GLY A 559 20.10 34.65 -17.13
N ARG A 560 20.16 35.98 -17.30
CA ARG A 560 20.22 36.96 -16.21
C ARG A 560 18.90 37.14 -15.44
N VAL A 561 17.78 36.70 -16.03
CA VAL A 561 16.41 36.79 -15.47
C VAL A 561 15.70 35.44 -15.61
N ASP A 562 14.76 35.13 -14.71
CA ASP A 562 13.93 33.94 -14.82
C ASP A 562 12.98 34.03 -16.03
N GLY A 563 12.90 32.96 -16.82
CA GLY A 563 12.10 32.94 -18.05
C GLY A 563 10.60 33.17 -17.83
N LYS A 564 10.06 32.89 -16.63
CA LYS A 564 8.68 33.22 -16.28
C LYS A 564 8.50 34.73 -16.12
N VAL A 565 9.42 35.39 -15.42
CA VAL A 565 9.42 36.84 -15.24
C VAL A 565 9.58 37.55 -16.58
N ALA A 566 10.55 37.13 -17.40
CA ALA A 566 10.73 37.65 -18.75
C ALA A 566 9.50 37.43 -19.65
N SER A 567 8.83 36.27 -19.51
CA SER A 567 7.58 35.99 -20.23
C SER A 567 6.44 36.91 -19.80
N GLU A 568 6.35 37.27 -18.52
CA GLU A 568 5.30 38.16 -18.02
C GLU A 568 5.54 39.59 -18.51
N MET A 569 6.78 40.09 -18.42
CA MET A 569 7.18 41.40 -18.94
C MET A 569 6.95 41.53 -20.45
N LEU A 570 7.40 40.55 -21.25
CA LEU A 570 7.22 40.57 -22.71
C LEU A 570 5.75 40.59 -23.10
N LYS A 571 4.89 39.83 -22.39
CA LYS A 571 3.44 39.86 -22.64
C LYS A 571 2.83 41.21 -22.31
N SER A 572 3.29 41.89 -21.25
CA SER A 572 2.84 43.24 -20.93
C SER A 572 3.19 44.22 -22.05
N LYS A 573 4.46 44.25 -22.49
CA LYS A 573 4.91 45.18 -23.55
C LYS A 573 4.25 44.93 -24.90
N ILE A 574 4.00 43.67 -25.27
CA ILE A 574 3.25 43.36 -26.49
C ILE A 574 1.83 43.91 -26.40
N LYS A 575 1.16 43.78 -25.25
CA LYS A 575 -0.19 44.31 -25.04
C LYS A 575 -0.23 45.85 -25.06
N GLU A 576 0.76 46.50 -24.46
CA GLU A 576 0.93 47.96 -24.52
C GLU A 576 1.04 48.46 -25.98
N VAL A 577 1.82 47.78 -26.83
CA VAL A 577 1.92 48.10 -28.27
C VAL A 577 0.61 47.87 -29.03
N MET A 578 -0.21 46.91 -28.58
CA MET A 578 -1.54 46.62 -29.13
C MET A 578 -2.63 47.56 -28.60
N GLY A 579 -2.33 48.43 -27.62
CA GLY A 579 -3.30 49.35 -27.01
C GLY A 579 -4.37 48.65 -26.15
N ARG A 580 -4.04 47.54 -25.49
CA ARG A 580 -4.95 46.73 -24.66
C ARG A 580 -4.40 46.40 -23.29
#